data_AF-A0A353ZCN8-F1
#
_entry.id   AF-A0A353ZCN8-F1
#
_cell.length_a   1.000
_cell.length_b   1.000
_cell.length_c   1.000
_cell.angle_alpha   90.00
_cell.angle_beta   90.00
_cell.angle_gamma   90.00
#
_symmetry.space_group_name_H-M   'P 1'
#
loop_
_entity.id
_entity.type
_entity.pdbx_description
1 polymer ?
#
loop_
_entity_poly.entity_id
_entity_poly.type
_entity_poly.pdbx_seq_one_letter_code
_entity_poly.pdbx_strand_id
1 'polypeptide(L)'
;MTPRHTSVLTRRGSAIVAIVTGLAWYLLDCSVAVRAADAGPPGTVSITLIGDSTVASDPQPPEDRPTLTGWGQVLPEFLDERVTLSNQAVSGRSSKSFRAEDRWTPVLDSRPNFVFIQFGHNDQPGKGDRSTDPETGFRDHLRAYVREARERQIQPVLVTPVARRTFDEGRVVSTLGPWVEAMHAVSREELVPLIDLHAQSLALFGALGDAATAPYSPSADDRTHFSRVGARVMAALVAAQLPVSVPALARHLRHDRIAESLPAPVSFPGRLRLQLPAVIDAVVGVETSLYFENLVLATLPEQYAFDVQCARGRQWALRWSVTPAASDVGEHPLLLEVRDEQNELLGRARSTLRVWPAERAAGRELTLLFIGDSLTHASLYPRQVLDRARGDQQPRLRLMGSHAPAGAPPEVRHEGYGGWTAVRFATHAQGTPRAGDYAGRASPFLYPDGQGNPALDFTQYFRDVNEGRAPEIVCLFLGPNDIYPDTEATIEASIDRMLRHFDLLVRASERAAPEAIIGVLLPVPPAASQDAFGANYGSSQTRWQYRRNQHRLVERMTAHYAHWPAGRVRLIPTHAELDCRHNYPTARAPFNAQTEEQGVFQNNGVHPDPAGYRQIGDTVYTWLLGLFP
;
A
#
# COMPACT_ATOMS: atom_id res chain seq x y z
N MET A 1 43.89 -58.63 -21.52
CA MET A 1 42.91 -59.66 -21.95
C MET A 1 41.52 -59.03 -22.00
N THR A 2 40.95 -58.89 -23.20
CA THR A 2 39.49 -58.90 -23.44
C THR A 2 38.99 -60.37 -23.45
N PRO A 3 37.69 -60.71 -23.60
CA PRO A 3 36.48 -59.90 -23.89
C PRO A 3 35.43 -60.03 -22.73
N ARG A 4 34.11 -59.79 -22.80
CA ARG A 4 33.10 -59.62 -23.88
C ARG A 4 32.02 -58.57 -23.52
N HIS A 5 31.32 -58.08 -24.55
CA HIS A 5 30.00 -57.44 -24.45
C HIS A 5 28.88 -58.46 -24.21
N THR A 6 27.75 -58.01 -23.66
CA THR A 6 26.43 -58.30 -24.27
C THR A 6 25.49 -57.12 -24.08
N SER A 7 24.75 -56.75 -25.13
CA SER A 7 23.72 -55.70 -25.11
C SER A 7 22.41 -56.28 -25.64
N VAL A 8 21.27 -55.98 -25.00
CA VAL A 8 19.94 -56.16 -25.60
C VAL A 8 19.04 -55.00 -25.19
N LEU A 9 18.50 -54.28 -26.18
CA LEU A 9 17.35 -53.39 -26.02
C LEU A 9 16.07 -54.22 -26.09
N THR A 10 15.00 -53.84 -25.35
CA THR A 10 13.67 -53.61 -25.97
C THR A 10 12.66 -52.88 -25.07
N ARG A 11 12.14 -51.76 -25.61
CA ARG A 11 10.75 -51.26 -25.62
C ARG A 11 9.85 -51.24 -24.35
N ARG A 12 9.44 -49.99 -24.05
CA ARG A 12 8.16 -49.48 -23.49
C ARG A 12 6.95 -50.44 -23.41
N GLY A 13 6.23 -50.35 -22.29
CA GLY A 13 4.83 -50.75 -22.10
C GLY A 13 4.25 -50.05 -20.85
N SER A 14 2.97 -49.67 -20.85
CA SER A 14 2.36 -48.73 -19.88
C SER A 14 1.50 -49.40 -18.79
N ALA A 15 1.13 -48.58 -17.79
CA ALA A 15 -0.10 -48.62 -16.95
C ALA A 15 -0.02 -49.18 -15.49
N ILE A 16 -0.12 -48.24 -14.54
CA ILE A 16 -1.11 -48.14 -13.45
C ILE A 16 -1.61 -49.43 -12.77
N VAL A 17 -1.32 -49.60 -11.47
CA VAL A 17 -2.28 -49.65 -10.33
C VAL A 17 -1.47 -49.67 -9.01
N ALA A 18 -1.98 -49.04 -7.95
CA ALA A 18 -1.31 -48.90 -6.64
C ALA A 18 -1.61 -50.05 -5.67
N ILE A 19 -0.87 -50.13 -4.53
CA ILE A 19 -1.40 -50.16 -3.13
C ILE A 19 -0.30 -50.51 -2.09
N VAL A 20 -0.06 -49.59 -1.13
CA VAL A 20 0.20 -49.79 0.33
C VAL A 20 1.48 -50.60 0.73
N THR A 21 2.34 -50.18 1.68
CA THR A 21 2.13 -49.59 3.02
C THR A 21 3.39 -48.85 3.51
N GLY A 22 3.24 -47.96 4.50
CA GLY A 22 4.25 -47.88 5.58
C GLY A 22 5.14 -46.64 5.66
N LEU A 23 4.57 -45.48 5.99
CA LEU A 23 5.29 -44.41 6.67
C LEU A 23 4.30 -43.60 7.52
N ALA A 24 4.48 -43.65 8.83
CA ALA A 24 3.72 -42.89 9.82
C ALA A 24 4.70 -42.32 10.85
N TRP A 25 4.30 -41.24 11.52
CA TRP A 25 5.04 -40.56 12.60
C TRP A 25 6.29 -39.74 12.19
N TYR A 26 6.07 -38.54 11.61
CA TYR A 26 6.25 -37.28 12.36
C TYR A 26 5.95 -36.05 11.46
N LEU A 27 4.75 -35.50 11.57
CA LEU A 27 4.46 -34.11 11.22
C LEU A 27 3.63 -33.55 12.39
N LEU A 28 4.19 -32.58 13.14
CA LEU A 28 3.37 -31.73 13.99
C LEU A 28 2.72 -30.70 13.08
N ASP A 29 1.48 -30.97 12.71
CA ASP A 29 0.66 -30.06 11.94
C ASP A 29 0.24 -28.89 12.83
N CYS A 30 0.80 -27.71 12.62
CA CYS A 30 0.30 -26.45 13.20
C CYS A 30 -0.91 -25.92 12.42
N SER A 31 -1.77 -26.82 11.93
CA SER A 31 -3.15 -26.50 11.59
C SER A 31 -3.89 -26.12 12.88
N VAL A 32 -4.31 -24.86 13.01
CA VAL A 32 -5.40 -24.52 13.93
C VAL A 32 -6.65 -25.17 13.37
N ALA A 33 -6.91 -26.40 13.82
CA ALA A 33 -8.05 -27.17 13.37
C ALA A 33 -9.33 -26.45 13.81
N VAL A 34 -9.98 -25.77 12.86
CA VAL A 34 -11.38 -25.41 12.95
C VAL A 34 -12.16 -26.71 12.97
N ARG A 35 -12.32 -27.29 14.16
CA ARG A 35 -13.29 -28.35 14.39
C ARG A 35 -14.65 -27.76 14.08
N ALA A 36 -15.28 -28.26 13.01
CA ALA A 36 -16.66 -27.96 12.71
C ALA A 36 -17.49 -28.25 13.98
N ALA A 37 -18.16 -27.23 14.50
CA ALA A 37 -19.08 -27.40 15.61
C ALA A 37 -20.29 -28.19 15.10
N ASP A 38 -20.64 -29.28 15.79
CA ASP A 38 -21.88 -30.01 15.54
C ASP A 38 -23.08 -29.11 15.89
N ALA A 39 -23.63 -28.43 14.88
CA ALA A 39 -24.81 -27.60 15.02
C ALA A 39 -25.59 -27.54 13.69
N GLY A 40 -26.79 -28.13 13.70
CA GLY A 40 -27.77 -28.07 12.61
C GLY A 40 -27.87 -29.35 11.76
N PRO A 41 -29.02 -29.61 11.12
CA PRO A 41 -29.14 -30.67 10.12
C PRO A 41 -28.19 -30.41 8.93
N PRO A 42 -27.69 -31.46 8.25
CA PRO A 42 -26.64 -31.32 7.25
C PRO A 42 -27.11 -30.47 6.06
N GLY A 43 -26.59 -29.24 5.97
CA GLY A 43 -26.78 -28.36 4.81
C GLY A 43 -27.13 -26.90 5.11
N THR A 44 -27.53 -26.55 6.34
CA THR A 44 -27.96 -25.18 6.70
C THR A 44 -26.98 -24.53 7.68
N VAL A 45 -26.53 -23.31 7.37
CA VAL A 45 -25.72 -22.45 8.24
C VAL A 45 -26.62 -21.47 8.99
N SER A 46 -26.35 -21.22 10.27
CA SER A 46 -27.10 -20.28 11.11
C SER A 46 -26.25 -19.08 11.55
N ILE A 47 -26.80 -17.88 11.40
CA ILE A 47 -26.19 -16.60 11.79
C ILE A 47 -27.14 -15.87 12.74
N THR A 48 -26.64 -15.42 13.89
CA THR A 48 -27.36 -14.44 14.73
C THR A 48 -26.69 -13.07 14.66
N LEU A 49 -27.47 -12.01 14.51
CA LEU A 49 -26.96 -10.64 14.59
C LEU A 49 -27.31 -10.04 15.96
N ILE A 50 -26.37 -9.37 16.62
CA ILE A 50 -26.62 -8.53 17.78
C ILE A 50 -26.07 -7.12 17.56
N GLY A 51 -26.75 -6.11 18.09
CA GLY A 51 -26.36 -4.72 17.92
C GLY A 51 -27.43 -3.70 18.27
N ASP A 52 -27.22 -2.49 17.77
CA ASP A 52 -28.06 -1.30 18.00
C ASP A 52 -29.11 -1.06 16.88
N SER A 53 -29.72 0.14 16.87
CA SER A 53 -30.75 0.55 15.92
C SER A 53 -30.29 0.67 14.46
N THR A 54 -28.98 0.61 14.19
CA THR A 54 -28.48 0.52 12.81
C THR A 54 -28.49 -0.91 12.27
N VAL A 55 -28.62 -1.90 13.14
CA VAL A 55 -28.70 -3.34 12.81
C VAL A 55 -30.12 -3.89 12.94
N ALA A 56 -30.89 -3.39 13.93
CA ALA A 56 -32.19 -3.90 14.35
C ALA A 56 -33.23 -3.99 13.22
N SER A 57 -34.21 -4.88 13.41
CA SER A 57 -35.39 -4.98 12.53
C SER A 57 -36.53 -4.14 13.10
N ASP A 58 -37.03 -3.19 12.32
CA ASP A 58 -38.17 -2.32 12.65
C ASP A 58 -39.33 -2.61 11.67
N PRO A 59 -40.12 -3.69 11.86
CA PRO A 59 -41.22 -4.07 10.96
C PRO A 59 -42.44 -3.15 11.07
N GLN A 60 -42.51 -2.35 12.15
CA GLN A 60 -43.47 -1.26 12.34
C GLN A 60 -42.67 0.01 12.66
N PRO A 61 -42.06 0.65 11.65
CA PRO A 61 -41.26 1.85 11.86
C PRO A 61 -42.14 3.01 12.36
N PRO A 62 -41.61 3.93 13.17
CA PRO A 62 -42.40 5.01 13.75
C PRO A 62 -42.79 6.05 12.68
N GLU A 63 -43.90 6.77 12.92
CA GLU A 63 -44.50 7.69 11.93
C GLU A 63 -43.56 8.82 11.47
N ASP A 64 -42.61 9.24 12.32
CA ASP A 64 -41.60 10.26 12.00
C ASP A 64 -40.51 9.75 11.04
N ARG A 65 -40.31 8.42 10.98
CA ARG A 65 -39.27 7.75 10.19
C ARG A 65 -39.83 6.46 9.57
N PRO A 66 -40.86 6.54 8.71
CA PRO A 66 -41.64 5.39 8.24
C PRO A 66 -40.88 4.46 7.28
N THR A 67 -39.65 4.81 6.91
CA THR A 67 -38.75 3.97 6.09
C THR A 67 -37.58 3.39 6.89
N LEU A 68 -37.54 3.59 8.21
CA LEU A 68 -36.51 3.10 9.12
C LEU A 68 -36.28 1.59 8.90
N THR A 69 -35.02 1.21 8.71
CA THR A 69 -34.61 -0.18 8.48
C THR A 69 -33.15 -0.32 8.93
N GLY A 70 -32.85 -1.27 9.82
CA GLY A 70 -31.47 -1.63 10.11
C GLY A 70 -30.89 -2.55 9.03
N TRP A 71 -29.57 -2.53 8.81
CA TRP A 71 -28.95 -3.35 7.76
C TRP A 71 -29.15 -4.86 8.02
N GLY A 72 -29.24 -5.28 9.28
CA GLY A 72 -29.49 -6.66 9.67
C GLY A 72 -30.88 -7.18 9.25
N GLN A 73 -31.86 -6.28 9.06
CA GLN A 73 -33.20 -6.63 8.57
C GLN A 73 -33.17 -7.05 7.09
N VAL A 74 -32.24 -6.53 6.31
CA VAL A 74 -32.14 -6.76 4.85
C VAL A 74 -30.92 -7.61 4.45
N LEU A 75 -30.02 -7.96 5.37
CA LEU A 75 -28.94 -8.91 5.09
C LEU A 75 -29.40 -10.26 4.48
N PRO A 76 -30.57 -10.85 4.85
CA PRO A 76 -31.08 -12.06 4.18
C PRO A 76 -31.32 -11.91 2.67
N GLU A 77 -31.41 -10.69 2.14
CA GLU A 77 -31.56 -10.45 0.71
C GLU A 77 -30.28 -10.79 -0.09
N PHE A 78 -29.13 -10.90 0.58
CA PHE A 78 -27.81 -11.18 0.01
C PHE A 78 -27.33 -12.63 0.24
N LEU A 79 -28.14 -13.46 0.90
CA LEU A 79 -27.81 -14.83 1.28
C LEU A 79 -28.70 -15.84 0.54
N ASP A 80 -28.17 -17.04 0.30
CA ASP A 80 -28.95 -18.17 -0.23
C ASP A 80 -29.84 -18.82 0.84
N GLU A 81 -30.78 -19.65 0.40
CA GLU A 81 -31.74 -20.35 1.25
C GLU A 81 -31.11 -21.38 2.21
N ARG A 82 -29.80 -21.61 2.12
CA ARG A 82 -29.04 -22.47 3.03
C ARG A 82 -28.49 -21.69 4.23
N VAL A 83 -28.78 -20.39 4.35
CA VAL A 83 -28.46 -19.60 5.55
C VAL A 83 -29.73 -19.17 6.27
N THR A 84 -29.86 -19.54 7.55
CA THR A 84 -30.87 -19.00 8.46
C THR A 84 -30.28 -17.83 9.24
N LEU A 85 -31.00 -16.70 9.27
CA LEU A 85 -30.54 -15.49 9.95
C LEU A 85 -31.55 -15.06 11.02
N SER A 86 -31.06 -14.90 12.25
CA SER A 86 -31.82 -14.39 13.40
C SER A 86 -31.31 -13.00 13.76
N ASN A 87 -32.08 -11.95 13.45
CA ASN A 87 -31.71 -10.59 13.85
C ASN A 87 -32.20 -10.32 15.28
N GLN A 88 -31.28 -10.38 16.25
CA GLN A 88 -31.53 -10.13 17.68
C GLN A 88 -31.04 -8.75 18.12
N ALA A 89 -30.61 -7.89 17.19
CA ALA A 89 -30.25 -6.51 17.48
C ALA A 89 -31.47 -5.68 17.90
N VAL A 90 -31.28 -4.73 18.82
CA VAL A 90 -32.39 -3.98 19.43
C VAL A 90 -32.07 -2.48 19.48
N SER A 91 -33.01 -1.69 18.98
CA SER A 91 -32.90 -0.23 18.94
C SER A 91 -32.56 0.37 20.31
N GLY A 92 -31.59 1.29 20.30
CA GLY A 92 -31.10 2.00 21.48
C GLY A 92 -30.14 1.25 22.40
N ARG A 93 -29.75 0.00 22.13
CA ARG A 93 -28.84 -0.77 23.00
C ARG A 93 -27.37 -0.44 22.75
N SER A 94 -26.55 -0.62 23.79
CA SER A 94 -25.09 -0.56 23.76
C SER A 94 -24.48 -1.93 24.08
N SER A 95 -23.15 -2.07 23.93
CA SER A 95 -22.41 -3.29 24.29
C SER A 95 -22.72 -3.74 25.72
N LYS A 96 -22.80 -2.78 26.64
CA LYS A 96 -23.20 -2.95 28.04
C LYS A 96 -24.67 -3.27 28.22
N SER A 97 -25.57 -2.43 27.69
CA SER A 97 -27.00 -2.52 28.04
C SER A 97 -27.66 -3.78 27.50
N PHE A 98 -27.19 -4.30 26.36
CA PHE A 98 -27.67 -5.56 25.80
C PHE A 98 -27.37 -6.76 26.73
N ARG A 99 -26.23 -6.76 27.44
CA ARG A 99 -25.92 -7.75 28.49
C ARG A 99 -26.73 -7.51 29.76
N ALA A 100 -26.85 -6.26 30.19
CA ALA A 100 -27.58 -5.89 31.41
C ALA A 100 -29.09 -6.19 31.34
N GLU A 101 -29.67 -6.19 30.14
CA GLU A 101 -31.05 -6.61 29.85
C GLU A 101 -31.21 -8.12 29.61
N ASP A 102 -30.17 -8.93 29.88
CA ASP A 102 -30.13 -10.39 29.64
C ASP A 102 -30.47 -10.84 28.21
N ARG A 103 -30.22 -9.99 27.21
CA ARG A 103 -30.47 -10.33 25.78
C ARG A 103 -29.43 -11.26 25.19
N TRP A 104 -28.31 -11.44 25.89
CA TRP A 104 -27.21 -12.29 25.45
C TRP A 104 -27.47 -13.77 25.70
N THR A 105 -28.08 -14.14 26.82
CA THR A 105 -28.36 -15.53 27.19
C THR A 105 -29.22 -16.26 26.14
N PRO A 106 -30.33 -15.69 25.62
CA PRO A 106 -31.11 -16.32 24.54
C PRO A 106 -30.32 -16.54 23.24
N VAL A 107 -29.40 -15.64 22.89
CA VAL A 107 -28.54 -15.79 21.69
C VAL A 107 -27.59 -16.95 21.88
N LEU A 108 -26.97 -17.05 23.06
CA LEU A 108 -26.09 -18.14 23.44
C LEU A 108 -26.78 -19.51 23.47
N ASP A 109 -28.00 -19.56 24.00
CA ASP A 109 -28.79 -20.79 24.08
C ASP A 109 -29.31 -21.26 22.71
N SER A 110 -29.48 -20.33 21.77
CA SER A 110 -29.85 -20.65 20.38
C SER A 110 -28.73 -21.32 19.55
N ARG A 111 -27.49 -21.30 20.05
CA ARG A 111 -26.29 -21.94 19.46
C ARG A 111 -26.16 -21.80 17.92
N PRO A 112 -26.14 -20.57 17.38
CA PRO A 112 -25.91 -20.35 15.96
C PRO A 112 -24.47 -20.74 15.58
N ASN A 113 -24.20 -21.04 14.31
CA ASN A 113 -22.82 -21.26 13.85
C ASN A 113 -22.00 -19.97 13.97
N PHE A 114 -22.60 -18.82 13.63
CA PHE A 114 -21.97 -17.50 13.70
C PHE A 114 -22.79 -16.50 14.52
N VAL A 115 -22.11 -15.59 15.22
CA VAL A 115 -22.73 -14.41 15.82
C VAL A 115 -22.01 -13.13 15.39
N PHE A 116 -22.73 -12.21 14.75
CA PHE A 116 -22.19 -10.93 14.30
C PHE A 116 -22.52 -9.85 15.34
N ILE A 117 -21.51 -9.10 15.77
CA ILE A 117 -21.60 -8.21 16.94
C ILE A 117 -21.25 -6.79 16.50
N GLN A 118 -22.24 -5.88 16.49
CA GLN A 118 -22.03 -4.46 16.13
C GLN A 118 -22.58 -3.51 17.21
N PHE A 119 -21.69 -2.84 17.93
CA PHE A 119 -22.03 -1.79 18.92
C PHE A 119 -21.11 -0.58 18.76
N GLY A 120 -21.47 0.54 19.40
CA GLY A 120 -20.71 1.79 19.35
C GLY A 120 -21.59 3.05 19.43
N HIS A 121 -22.77 3.08 18.80
CA HIS A 121 -23.58 4.30 18.72
C HIS A 121 -24.18 4.75 20.06
N ASN A 122 -24.57 3.79 20.90
CA ASN A 122 -25.14 4.07 22.23
C ASN A 122 -24.12 3.92 23.37
N ASP A 123 -22.91 3.48 23.02
CA ASP A 123 -21.74 3.35 23.89
C ASP A 123 -21.04 4.71 24.08
N GLN A 124 -21.27 5.67 23.18
CA GLN A 124 -20.73 7.02 23.27
C GLN A 124 -21.20 7.80 24.53
N PRO A 125 -20.45 8.83 24.98
CA PRO A 125 -20.88 9.74 26.04
C PRO A 125 -22.26 10.37 25.77
N GLY A 126 -22.96 10.73 26.86
CA GLY A 126 -24.28 11.36 26.77
C GLY A 126 -25.44 10.38 26.50
N LYS A 127 -25.26 9.07 26.71
CA LYS A 127 -26.30 8.04 26.53
C LYS A 127 -26.82 7.44 27.84
N GLY A 128 -26.42 8.01 28.98
CA GLY A 128 -26.78 7.55 30.33
C GLY A 128 -26.04 6.25 30.68
N ASP A 129 -26.70 5.34 31.38
CA ASP A 129 -26.12 4.06 31.81
C ASP A 129 -25.66 3.14 30.68
N ARG A 130 -26.02 3.47 29.43
CA ARG A 130 -25.59 2.78 28.21
C ARG A 130 -24.17 3.14 27.79
N SER A 131 -23.69 4.34 28.15
CA SER A 131 -22.35 4.80 27.77
C SER A 131 -21.26 3.92 28.37
N THR A 132 -20.20 3.67 27.60
CA THR A 132 -19.01 2.91 27.99
C THR A 132 -17.76 3.58 27.46
N ASP A 133 -16.74 3.71 28.30
CA ASP A 133 -15.41 4.13 27.85
C ASP A 133 -14.85 3.14 26.81
N PRO A 134 -14.31 3.62 25.67
CA PRO A 134 -13.88 2.76 24.57
C PRO A 134 -12.67 1.89 24.92
N GLU A 135 -11.70 2.38 25.71
CA GLU A 135 -10.47 1.65 26.01
C GLU A 135 -10.65 0.57 27.08
N THR A 136 -11.63 0.76 27.97
CA THR A 136 -11.96 -0.14 29.09
C THR A 136 -13.30 -0.86 28.87
N GLY A 137 -14.41 -0.34 29.41
CA GLY A 137 -15.69 -1.05 29.51
C GLY A 137 -16.25 -1.55 28.18
N PHE A 138 -16.04 -0.81 27.09
CA PHE A 138 -16.43 -1.27 25.75
C PHE A 138 -15.65 -2.52 25.32
N ARG A 139 -14.31 -2.48 25.42
CA ARG A 139 -13.46 -3.66 25.15
C ARG A 139 -13.82 -4.83 26.04
N ASP A 140 -14.03 -4.60 27.33
CA ASP A 140 -14.34 -5.68 28.28
C ASP A 140 -15.67 -6.37 27.95
N HIS A 141 -16.70 -5.62 27.53
CA HIS A 141 -17.93 -6.21 27.02
C HIS A 141 -17.72 -6.97 25.70
N LEU A 142 -16.95 -6.44 24.75
CA LEU A 142 -16.63 -7.14 23.49
C LEU A 142 -15.85 -8.44 23.72
N ARG A 143 -14.80 -8.43 24.55
CA ARG A 143 -14.06 -9.65 24.94
C ARG A 143 -14.99 -10.66 25.63
N ALA A 144 -15.90 -10.21 26.50
CA ALA A 144 -16.87 -11.08 27.15
C ALA A 144 -17.84 -11.74 26.13
N TYR A 145 -18.36 -11.00 25.15
CA TYR A 145 -19.16 -11.59 24.06
C TYR A 145 -18.37 -12.65 23.28
N VAL A 146 -17.14 -12.31 22.86
CA VAL A 146 -16.27 -13.20 22.07
C VAL A 146 -15.96 -14.49 22.83
N ARG A 147 -15.57 -14.38 24.11
CA ARG A 147 -15.25 -15.53 24.97
C ARG A 147 -16.47 -16.43 25.20
N GLU A 148 -17.61 -15.86 25.58
CA GLU A 148 -18.81 -16.63 25.95
C GLU A 148 -19.52 -17.29 24.75
N ALA A 149 -19.35 -16.72 23.55
CA ALA A 149 -19.72 -17.36 22.29
C ALA A 149 -18.83 -18.59 22.02
N ARG A 150 -17.50 -18.44 22.13
CA ARG A 150 -16.52 -19.52 21.95
C ARG A 150 -16.71 -20.66 22.96
N GLU A 151 -17.00 -20.34 24.22
CA GLU A 151 -17.37 -21.32 25.27
C GLU A 151 -18.55 -22.22 24.88
N ARG A 152 -19.42 -21.76 23.95
CA ARG A 152 -20.58 -22.48 23.42
C ARG A 152 -20.41 -22.92 21.95
N GLN A 153 -19.18 -22.90 21.45
CA GLN A 153 -18.79 -23.28 20.08
C GLN A 153 -19.44 -22.43 18.97
N ILE A 154 -19.93 -21.24 19.31
CA ILE A 154 -20.41 -20.22 18.37
C ILE A 154 -19.20 -19.43 17.87
N GLN A 155 -19.10 -19.18 16.56
CA GLN A 155 -18.02 -18.36 16.01
C GLN A 155 -18.40 -16.87 16.03
N PRO A 156 -17.78 -16.02 16.88
CA PRO A 156 -18.02 -14.59 16.87
C PRO A 156 -17.39 -13.94 15.64
N VAL A 157 -18.02 -12.85 15.18
CA VAL A 157 -17.54 -11.94 14.14
C VAL A 157 -17.84 -10.53 14.63
N LEU A 158 -16.82 -9.69 14.78
CA LEU A 158 -17.02 -8.29 15.14
C LEU A 158 -17.40 -7.50 13.89
N VAL A 159 -18.28 -6.51 13.99
CA VAL A 159 -18.60 -5.59 12.90
C VAL A 159 -18.47 -4.16 13.43
N THR A 160 -17.61 -3.35 12.83
CA THR A 160 -17.39 -1.98 13.28
C THR A 160 -18.66 -1.15 13.08
N PRO A 161 -19.03 -0.26 14.01
CA PRO A 161 -20.26 0.50 13.92
C PRO A 161 -20.23 1.39 12.67
N VAL A 162 -21.22 1.25 11.80
CA VAL A 162 -21.36 2.02 10.57
C VAL A 162 -21.19 3.53 10.79
N ALA A 163 -20.57 4.22 9.84
CA ALA A 163 -20.35 5.66 9.93
C ALA A 163 -21.67 6.44 9.90
N ARG A 164 -21.68 7.61 10.54
CA ARG A 164 -22.77 8.58 10.38
C ARG A 164 -22.60 9.34 9.07
N ARG A 165 -23.73 9.72 8.46
CA ARG A 165 -23.78 10.66 7.31
C ARG A 165 -23.66 12.10 7.81
N THR A 166 -22.61 12.38 8.57
CA THR A 166 -22.26 13.70 9.08
C THR A 166 -21.16 14.26 8.19
N PHE A 167 -21.41 15.43 7.61
CA PHE A 167 -20.49 16.09 6.70
C PHE A 167 -20.06 17.45 7.27
N ASP A 168 -18.78 17.75 7.16
CA ASP A 168 -18.17 19.04 7.48
C ASP A 168 -17.40 19.54 6.26
N GLU A 169 -17.66 20.78 5.83
CA GLU A 169 -17.18 21.36 4.56
C GLU A 169 -17.28 20.41 3.34
N GLY A 170 -18.35 19.60 3.29
CA GLY A 170 -18.59 18.62 2.21
C GLY A 170 -17.84 17.29 2.34
N ARG A 171 -17.03 17.10 3.38
CA ARG A 171 -16.30 15.86 3.69
C ARG A 171 -17.01 15.09 4.81
N VAL A 172 -17.14 13.77 4.67
CA VAL A 172 -17.69 12.94 5.76
C VAL A 172 -16.72 12.90 6.95
N VAL A 173 -17.23 13.04 8.17
CA VAL A 173 -16.43 13.01 9.40
C VAL A 173 -16.79 11.82 10.28
N SER A 174 -15.78 11.09 10.75
CA SER A 174 -16.00 10.03 11.75
C SER A 174 -16.31 10.62 13.11
N THR A 175 -17.39 10.14 13.72
CA THR A 175 -17.77 10.47 15.11
C THR A 175 -17.62 9.27 16.04
N LEU A 176 -17.10 8.13 15.56
CA LEU A 176 -17.04 6.85 16.29
C LEU A 176 -15.63 6.27 16.42
N GLY A 177 -14.60 6.94 15.89
CA GLY A 177 -13.21 6.48 15.84
C GLY A 177 -12.72 5.71 17.08
N PRO A 178 -12.86 6.24 18.32
CA PRO A 178 -12.41 5.52 19.52
C PRO A 178 -13.06 4.14 19.72
N TRP A 179 -14.34 3.98 19.43
CA TRP A 179 -15.04 2.68 19.53
C TRP A 179 -14.67 1.74 18.37
N VAL A 180 -14.38 2.29 17.20
CA VAL A 180 -13.89 1.54 16.03
C VAL A 180 -12.49 0.97 16.33
N GLU A 181 -11.56 1.80 16.79
CA GLU A 181 -10.20 1.38 17.19
C GLU A 181 -10.22 0.39 18.37
N ALA A 182 -11.08 0.60 19.36
CA ALA A 182 -11.28 -0.35 20.44
C ALA A 182 -11.73 -1.73 19.92
N MET A 183 -12.64 -1.78 18.94
CA MET A 183 -13.09 -3.02 18.33
C MET A 183 -12.03 -3.68 17.45
N HIS A 184 -11.23 -2.91 16.69
CA HIS A 184 -10.06 -3.45 15.98
C HIS A 184 -9.01 -4.01 16.93
N ALA A 185 -8.79 -3.39 18.09
CA ALA A 185 -7.90 -3.92 19.12
C ALA A 185 -8.40 -5.27 19.66
N VAL A 186 -9.69 -5.38 20.04
CA VAL A 186 -10.27 -6.68 20.46
C VAL A 186 -10.19 -7.72 19.35
N SER A 187 -10.41 -7.35 18.09
CA SER A 187 -10.23 -8.26 16.94
C SER A 187 -8.82 -8.85 16.87
N ARG A 188 -7.79 -8.02 17.05
CA ARG A 188 -6.37 -8.43 17.06
C ARG A 188 -5.99 -9.24 18.30
N GLU A 189 -6.43 -8.79 19.48
CA GLU A 189 -6.14 -9.44 20.78
C GLU A 189 -6.76 -10.83 20.87
N GLU A 190 -8.04 -10.95 20.53
CA GLU A 190 -8.81 -12.19 20.63
C GLU A 190 -8.68 -13.06 19.38
N LEU A 191 -8.02 -12.61 18.31
CA LEU A 191 -7.97 -13.29 17.00
C LEU A 191 -9.38 -13.63 16.48
N VAL A 192 -10.28 -12.65 16.50
CA VAL A 192 -11.66 -12.79 16.01
C VAL A 192 -11.85 -12.02 14.70
N PRO A 193 -12.49 -12.61 13.67
CA PRO A 193 -12.72 -11.93 12.40
C PRO A 193 -13.46 -10.59 12.54
N LEU A 194 -13.13 -9.65 11.65
CA LEU A 194 -13.71 -8.31 11.67
C LEU A 194 -14.30 -7.87 10.32
N ILE A 195 -15.54 -7.43 10.46
CA ILE A 195 -16.47 -6.63 9.67
C ILE A 195 -16.14 -5.13 9.56
N ASP A 196 -15.21 -4.62 8.73
CA ASP A 196 -14.94 -3.17 8.76
C ASP A 196 -15.96 -2.35 7.96
N LEU A 197 -17.18 -2.28 8.49
CA LEU A 197 -18.28 -1.51 7.92
C LEU A 197 -18.07 -0.01 8.14
N HIS A 198 -17.37 0.41 9.18
CA HIS A 198 -17.06 1.83 9.43
C HIS A 198 -16.19 2.43 8.32
N ALA A 199 -15.04 1.82 8.00
CA ALA A 199 -14.17 2.32 6.96
C ALA A 199 -14.84 2.30 5.58
N GLN A 200 -15.59 1.24 5.25
CA GLN A 200 -16.29 1.14 3.97
C GLN A 200 -17.44 2.14 3.82
N SER A 201 -18.21 2.39 4.89
CA SER A 201 -19.27 3.40 4.87
C SER A 201 -18.71 4.83 4.83
N LEU A 202 -17.63 5.14 5.55
CA LEU A 202 -16.90 6.41 5.39
C LEU A 202 -16.45 6.62 3.93
N ALA A 203 -15.80 5.62 3.33
CA ALA A 203 -15.32 5.72 1.96
C ALA A 203 -16.47 5.98 0.97
N LEU A 204 -17.55 5.21 1.08
CA LEU A 204 -18.75 5.37 0.26
C LEU A 204 -19.35 6.77 0.41
N PHE A 205 -19.57 7.23 1.63
CA PHE A 205 -20.19 8.53 1.89
C PHE A 205 -19.28 9.69 1.46
N GLY A 206 -17.97 9.57 1.64
CA GLY A 206 -16.99 10.57 1.20
C GLY A 206 -16.92 10.73 -0.31
N ALA A 207 -17.14 9.66 -1.08
CA ALA A 207 -17.13 9.69 -2.54
C ALA A 207 -18.49 10.04 -3.17
N LEU A 208 -19.61 9.75 -2.48
CA LEU A 208 -20.95 10.18 -2.91
C LEU A 208 -21.27 11.63 -2.51
N GLY A 209 -20.77 12.08 -1.36
CA GLY A 209 -21.11 13.38 -0.77
C GLY A 209 -22.51 13.43 -0.15
N ASP A 210 -22.82 14.52 0.56
CA ASP A 210 -24.04 14.63 1.36
C ASP A 210 -25.32 14.45 0.52
N ALA A 211 -25.46 15.23 -0.55
CA ALA A 211 -26.65 15.24 -1.40
C ALA A 211 -27.01 13.86 -2.00
N ALA A 212 -26.01 13.08 -2.44
CA ALA A 212 -26.26 11.75 -3.01
C ALA A 212 -26.52 10.68 -1.94
N THR A 213 -26.11 10.90 -0.69
CA THR A 213 -26.42 10.00 0.45
C THR A 213 -27.72 10.36 1.18
N ALA A 214 -28.35 11.49 0.87
CA ALA A 214 -29.63 11.89 1.47
C ALA A 214 -30.74 10.82 1.38
N PRO A 215 -30.92 10.07 0.25
CA PRO A 215 -31.90 8.98 0.18
C PRO A 215 -31.64 7.80 1.13
N TYR A 216 -30.44 7.72 1.74
CA TYR A 216 -30.09 6.69 2.70
C TYR A 216 -30.62 6.98 4.11
N SER A 217 -31.08 8.21 4.38
CA SER A 217 -31.69 8.59 5.67
C SER A 217 -33.20 8.31 5.68
N PRO A 218 -33.79 7.88 6.81
CA PRO A 218 -35.24 7.61 6.90
C PRO A 218 -36.09 8.89 7.10
N SER A 219 -35.44 9.99 7.46
CA SER A 219 -35.96 11.37 7.48
C SER A 219 -34.81 12.35 7.17
N ALA A 220 -35.10 13.62 6.90
CA ALA A 220 -34.08 14.59 6.46
C ALA A 220 -32.94 14.80 7.49
N ASP A 221 -33.28 14.88 8.78
CA ASP A 221 -32.34 15.21 9.85
C ASP A 221 -31.63 13.98 10.45
N ASP A 222 -32.12 12.76 10.17
CA ASP A 222 -31.53 11.54 10.75
C ASP A 222 -30.25 11.14 10.00
N ARG A 223 -29.09 11.55 10.54
CA ARG A 223 -27.76 11.22 10.01
C ARG A 223 -27.19 9.88 10.51
N THR A 224 -27.93 9.12 11.33
CA THR A 224 -27.45 7.85 11.92
C THR A 224 -28.18 6.63 11.36
N HIS A 225 -29.51 6.62 11.42
CA HIS A 225 -30.31 5.46 11.00
C HIS A 225 -30.50 5.42 9.49
N PHE A 226 -31.02 4.34 8.94
CA PHE A 226 -31.15 4.17 7.50
C PHE A 226 -32.60 4.04 7.02
N SER A 227 -32.88 4.57 5.83
CA SER A 227 -33.99 4.11 5.01
C SER A 227 -33.71 2.68 4.51
N ARG A 228 -34.71 1.95 4.03
CA ARG A 228 -34.47 0.63 3.39
C ARG A 228 -33.45 0.68 2.24
N VAL A 229 -33.34 1.80 1.52
CA VAL A 229 -32.30 1.99 0.48
C VAL A 229 -30.92 2.01 1.13
N GLY A 230 -30.71 2.88 2.13
CA GLY A 230 -29.43 2.95 2.84
C GLY A 230 -29.05 1.64 3.55
N ALA A 231 -30.03 0.97 4.16
CA ALA A 231 -29.86 -0.29 4.86
C ALA A 231 -29.38 -1.41 3.92
N ARG A 232 -29.93 -1.47 2.70
CA ARG A 232 -29.48 -2.43 1.66
C ARG A 232 -28.04 -2.15 1.22
N VAL A 233 -27.64 -0.89 1.08
CA VAL A 233 -26.25 -0.57 0.74
C VAL A 233 -25.31 -1.01 1.87
N MET A 234 -25.65 -0.74 3.14
CA MET A 234 -24.83 -1.17 4.28
C MET A 234 -24.76 -2.71 4.40
N ALA A 235 -25.88 -3.41 4.20
CA ALA A 235 -25.91 -4.87 4.18
C ALA A 235 -25.09 -5.46 3.03
N ALA A 236 -25.08 -4.81 1.85
CA ALA A 236 -24.23 -5.19 0.73
C ALA A 236 -22.74 -5.01 1.03
N LEU A 237 -22.34 -3.95 1.75
CA LEU A 237 -20.95 -3.77 2.23
C LEU A 237 -20.53 -4.88 3.21
N VAL A 238 -21.41 -5.25 4.15
CA VAL A 238 -21.16 -6.41 5.04
C VAL A 238 -21.02 -7.69 4.22
N ALA A 239 -21.97 -7.96 3.32
CA ALA A 239 -21.97 -9.16 2.48
C ALA A 239 -20.74 -9.27 1.57
N ALA A 240 -20.28 -8.15 1.00
CA ALA A 240 -19.09 -8.11 0.14
C ALA A 240 -17.78 -8.43 0.88
N GLN A 241 -17.72 -8.24 2.21
CA GLN A 241 -16.55 -8.59 3.03
C GLN A 241 -16.57 -10.04 3.52
N LEU A 242 -17.73 -10.73 3.49
CA LEU A 242 -17.85 -12.10 3.99
C LEU A 242 -16.87 -13.11 3.36
N PRO A 243 -16.52 -13.07 2.06
CA PRO A 243 -15.55 -14.02 1.51
C PRO A 243 -14.16 -13.93 2.14
N VAL A 244 -13.77 -12.75 2.63
CA VAL A 244 -12.46 -12.50 3.24
C VAL A 244 -12.51 -12.74 4.75
N SER A 245 -13.47 -12.13 5.44
CA SER A 245 -13.55 -12.21 6.92
C SER A 245 -14.15 -13.52 7.42
N VAL A 246 -15.04 -14.16 6.65
CA VAL A 246 -15.70 -15.42 7.03
C VAL A 246 -15.82 -16.36 5.81
N PRO A 247 -14.71 -16.94 5.29
CA PRO A 247 -14.71 -17.68 4.02
C PRO A 247 -15.74 -18.81 3.91
N ALA A 248 -16.12 -19.42 5.04
CA ALA A 248 -17.18 -20.43 5.11
C ALA A 248 -18.55 -19.94 4.58
N LEU A 249 -18.81 -18.63 4.61
CA LEU A 249 -20.04 -18.00 4.12
C LEU A 249 -19.96 -17.59 2.64
N ALA A 250 -18.78 -17.60 2.00
CA ALA A 250 -18.59 -17.13 0.63
C ALA A 250 -19.53 -17.80 -0.38
N ARG A 251 -19.64 -19.14 -0.31
CA ARG A 251 -20.49 -19.96 -1.19
C ARG A 251 -22.01 -19.75 -1.03
N HIS A 252 -22.41 -18.97 -0.02
CA HIS A 252 -23.80 -18.68 0.33
C HIS A 252 -24.24 -17.27 -0.08
N LEU A 253 -23.40 -16.52 -0.79
CA LEU A 253 -23.68 -15.15 -1.19
C LEU A 253 -24.41 -15.06 -2.53
N ARG A 254 -25.43 -14.21 -2.60
CA ARG A 254 -26.07 -13.79 -3.85
C ARG A 254 -25.33 -12.58 -4.43
N HIS A 255 -24.24 -12.86 -5.14
CA HIS A 255 -23.35 -11.86 -5.73
C HIS A 255 -24.07 -10.88 -6.68
N ASP A 256 -25.10 -11.34 -7.38
CA ASP A 256 -26.02 -10.50 -8.17
C ASP A 256 -26.65 -9.40 -7.31
N ARG A 257 -27.18 -9.76 -6.14
CA ARG A 257 -27.85 -8.82 -5.23
C ARG A 257 -26.89 -7.85 -4.56
N ILE A 258 -25.66 -8.29 -4.29
CA ILE A 258 -24.57 -7.42 -3.82
C ILE A 258 -24.28 -6.36 -4.89
N ALA A 259 -24.05 -6.78 -6.14
CA ALA A 259 -23.75 -5.89 -7.25
C ALA A 259 -24.91 -4.92 -7.58
N GLU A 260 -26.18 -5.38 -7.53
CA GLU A 260 -27.36 -4.53 -7.70
C GLU A 260 -27.51 -3.44 -6.63
N SER A 261 -26.99 -3.67 -5.41
CA SER A 261 -27.25 -2.83 -4.24
C SER A 261 -26.12 -1.86 -3.92
N LEU A 262 -24.93 -2.02 -4.52
CA LEU A 262 -23.84 -1.06 -4.42
C LEU A 262 -23.92 -0.09 -5.61
N PRO A 263 -23.70 1.23 -5.41
CA PRO A 263 -23.66 2.17 -6.53
C PRO A 263 -22.49 1.83 -7.48
N ALA A 264 -22.70 2.12 -8.78
CA ALA A 264 -21.71 1.91 -9.84
C ALA A 264 -20.32 2.38 -9.40
N PRO A 265 -19.26 1.56 -9.62
CA PRO A 265 -18.15 1.38 -8.71
C PRO A 265 -17.58 2.68 -8.14
N VAL A 266 -18.10 3.05 -6.97
CA VAL A 266 -17.47 3.99 -6.07
C VAL A 266 -16.18 3.35 -5.59
N SER A 267 -15.04 3.99 -5.85
CA SER A 267 -13.72 3.42 -5.55
C SER A 267 -13.53 3.19 -4.05
N PHE A 268 -13.78 1.97 -3.57
CA PHE A 268 -13.46 1.57 -2.21
C PHE A 268 -11.94 1.58 -1.97
N PRO A 269 -11.43 2.28 -0.95
CA PRO A 269 -10.08 2.06 -0.45
C PRO A 269 -10.04 0.68 0.20
N GLY A 270 -9.52 -0.32 -0.50
CA GLY A 270 -9.39 -1.67 0.06
C GLY A 270 -9.15 -2.83 -0.90
N ARG A 271 -9.51 -2.74 -2.20
CA ARG A 271 -9.34 -3.90 -3.12
C ARG A 271 -7.95 -4.05 -3.73
N LEU A 272 -7.30 -2.96 -4.12
CA LEU A 272 -5.89 -2.96 -4.54
C LEU A 272 -5.31 -1.55 -4.49
N ARG A 273 -4.20 -1.35 -3.76
CA ARG A 273 -3.47 -0.07 -3.77
C ARG A 273 -2.54 -0.06 -4.99
N LEU A 274 -2.97 0.62 -6.05
CA LEU A 274 -2.30 0.73 -7.33
C LEU A 274 -1.69 2.14 -7.50
N GLN A 275 -0.42 2.19 -7.91
CA GLN A 275 0.37 3.38 -8.21
C GLN A 275 0.95 3.22 -9.61
N LEU A 276 0.32 3.84 -10.60
CA LEU A 276 0.83 3.96 -11.97
C LEU A 276 1.21 5.42 -12.22
N PRO A 277 2.43 5.73 -12.70
CA PRO A 277 2.80 7.08 -13.10
C PRO A 277 1.85 7.62 -14.16
N ALA A 278 1.37 8.86 -14.01
CA ALA A 278 0.48 9.49 -15.00
C ALA A 278 1.15 9.66 -16.39
N VAL A 279 2.48 9.73 -16.40
CA VAL A 279 3.33 9.73 -17.59
C VAL A 279 4.51 8.79 -17.36
N ILE A 280 4.92 8.12 -18.44
CA ILE A 280 6.15 7.34 -18.52
C ILE A 280 6.97 7.91 -19.68
N ASP A 281 8.12 8.53 -19.38
CA ASP A 281 9.02 9.09 -20.39
C ASP A 281 10.03 8.01 -20.83
N ALA A 282 10.09 7.74 -22.13
CA ALA A 282 10.95 6.73 -22.75
C ALA A 282 11.78 7.34 -23.89
N VAL A 283 12.94 6.77 -24.20
CA VAL A 283 13.87 7.29 -25.22
C VAL A 283 14.22 6.18 -26.20
N VAL A 284 14.31 6.51 -27.49
CA VAL A 284 14.70 5.57 -28.55
C VAL A 284 16.02 4.86 -28.18
N GLY A 285 16.01 3.52 -28.21
CA GLY A 285 17.16 2.68 -27.88
C GLY A 285 17.43 2.44 -26.37
N VAL A 286 16.67 3.05 -25.46
CA VAL A 286 16.73 2.77 -24.01
C VAL A 286 15.55 1.87 -23.62
N GLU A 287 15.77 0.84 -22.79
CA GLU A 287 14.65 0.04 -22.27
C GLU A 287 13.98 0.77 -21.10
N THR A 288 12.68 1.04 -21.23
CA THR A 288 11.80 1.53 -20.16
C THR A 288 10.88 0.40 -19.73
N SER A 289 10.69 0.22 -18.41
CA SER A 289 9.96 -0.93 -17.85
C SER A 289 9.02 -0.53 -16.72
N LEU A 290 7.88 -1.21 -16.63
CA LEU A 290 6.96 -1.15 -15.49
C LEU A 290 6.89 -2.52 -14.83
N TYR A 291 7.46 -2.68 -13.63
CA TYR A 291 7.40 -3.94 -12.89
C TYR A 291 6.12 -4.01 -12.06
N PHE A 292 5.31 -5.04 -12.26
CA PHE A 292 3.96 -5.10 -11.72
C PHE A 292 3.93 -5.13 -10.19
N GLU A 293 4.87 -5.81 -9.54
CA GLU A 293 5.00 -5.81 -8.08
C GLU A 293 5.31 -4.42 -7.48
N ASN A 294 5.87 -3.52 -8.28
CA ASN A 294 6.19 -2.16 -7.84
C ASN A 294 4.96 -1.27 -7.86
N LEU A 295 4.09 -1.47 -8.85
CA LEU A 295 2.86 -0.70 -9.03
C LEU A 295 1.80 -1.02 -7.97
N VAL A 296 1.82 -2.21 -7.37
CA VAL A 296 0.80 -2.61 -6.38
C VAL A 296 1.38 -2.87 -4.99
N LEU A 297 0.62 -2.56 -3.94
CA LEU A 297 0.92 -3.05 -2.60
C LEU A 297 0.24 -4.41 -2.37
N ALA A 298 0.99 -5.48 -2.59
CA ALA A 298 0.54 -6.85 -2.36
C ALA A 298 1.69 -7.72 -1.85
N THR A 299 1.36 -8.72 -1.02
CA THR A 299 2.34 -9.69 -0.51
C THR A 299 2.79 -10.66 -1.61
N LEU A 300 1.86 -11.10 -2.46
CA LEU A 300 2.06 -12.01 -3.58
C LEU A 300 1.40 -11.43 -4.86
N PRO A 301 2.04 -10.47 -5.53
CA PRO A 301 1.51 -9.84 -6.75
C PRO A 301 1.17 -10.85 -7.87
N GLU A 302 1.81 -12.01 -7.89
CA GLU A 302 1.59 -13.10 -8.86
C GLU A 302 0.20 -13.75 -8.77
N GLN A 303 -0.56 -13.47 -7.70
CA GLN A 303 -1.97 -13.87 -7.57
C GLN A 303 -2.90 -13.02 -8.46
N TYR A 304 -2.41 -11.93 -9.04
CA TYR A 304 -3.18 -11.05 -9.90
C TYR A 304 -2.76 -11.17 -11.37
N ALA A 305 -3.76 -11.14 -12.25
CA ALA A 305 -3.53 -10.86 -13.65
C ALA A 305 -3.38 -9.34 -13.85
N PHE A 306 -2.35 -8.93 -14.59
CA PHE A 306 -2.14 -7.55 -15.02
C PHE A 306 -2.39 -7.51 -16.53
N ASP A 307 -3.17 -6.55 -17.01
CA ASP A 307 -3.45 -6.36 -18.44
C ASP A 307 -2.98 -4.97 -18.87
N VAL A 308 -1.87 -4.88 -19.60
CA VAL A 308 -1.36 -3.63 -20.17
C VAL A 308 -1.81 -3.49 -21.62
N GLN A 309 -2.66 -2.51 -21.88
CA GLN A 309 -3.07 -2.10 -23.21
C GLN A 309 -2.27 -0.85 -23.59
N CYS A 310 -1.26 -1.01 -24.44
CA CYS A 310 -0.54 0.08 -25.08
C CYS A 310 -0.20 -0.31 -26.52
N ALA A 311 -0.16 0.67 -27.43
CA ALA A 311 0.22 0.44 -28.83
C ALA A 311 1.72 0.16 -29.03
N ARG A 312 2.52 0.18 -27.94
CA ARG A 312 3.97 -0.04 -27.93
C ARG A 312 4.37 -0.92 -26.75
N GLY A 313 5.60 -1.43 -26.81
CA GLY A 313 6.16 -2.34 -25.81
C GLY A 313 5.64 -3.77 -25.92
N ARG A 314 6.03 -4.59 -24.93
CA ARG A 314 5.67 -6.00 -24.79
C ARG A 314 5.35 -6.26 -23.32
N GLN A 315 4.29 -7.02 -23.09
CA GLN A 315 3.99 -7.54 -21.76
C GLN A 315 4.72 -8.87 -21.53
N TRP A 316 5.23 -9.02 -20.31
CA TRP A 316 5.85 -10.21 -19.75
C TRP A 316 5.10 -10.60 -18.47
N ALA A 317 5.42 -11.73 -17.84
CA ALA A 317 4.75 -12.19 -16.63
C ALA A 317 4.88 -11.23 -15.43
N LEU A 318 6.02 -10.54 -15.30
CA LEU A 318 6.35 -9.71 -14.13
C LEU A 318 6.40 -8.20 -14.43
N ARG A 319 6.37 -7.82 -15.71
CA ARG A 319 6.54 -6.44 -16.17
C ARG A 319 5.93 -6.22 -17.54
N TRP A 320 5.67 -4.96 -17.88
CA TRP A 320 5.63 -4.51 -19.27
C TRP A 320 6.94 -3.77 -19.58
N SER A 321 7.50 -3.90 -20.79
CA SER A 321 8.68 -3.13 -21.19
C SER A 321 8.69 -2.72 -22.67
N VAL A 322 9.37 -1.63 -22.98
CA VAL A 322 9.58 -1.11 -24.33
C VAL A 322 11.04 -0.69 -24.51
N THR A 323 11.63 -1.01 -25.65
CA THR A 323 12.86 -0.37 -26.15
C THR A 323 12.46 0.32 -27.44
N PRO A 324 12.12 1.62 -27.42
CA PRO A 324 11.48 2.27 -28.56
C PRO A 324 12.40 2.36 -29.78
N ALA A 325 11.84 2.19 -30.97
CA ALA A 325 12.47 2.53 -32.24
C ALA A 325 12.12 3.97 -32.66
N ALA A 326 12.82 4.53 -33.64
CA ALA A 326 12.52 5.88 -34.16
C ALA A 326 11.08 6.04 -34.68
N SER A 327 10.47 4.94 -35.17
CA SER A 327 9.05 4.88 -35.57
C SER A 327 8.04 4.97 -34.42
N ASP A 328 8.52 4.92 -33.18
CA ASP A 328 7.70 4.94 -31.98
C ASP A 328 7.64 6.31 -31.32
N VAL A 329 8.39 7.30 -31.81
CA VAL A 329 8.39 8.68 -31.30
C VAL A 329 6.97 9.27 -31.31
N GLY A 330 6.58 9.89 -30.20
CA GLY A 330 5.23 10.43 -29.97
C GLY A 330 4.61 9.97 -28.66
N GLU A 331 3.34 10.31 -28.46
CA GLU A 331 2.56 9.94 -27.27
C GLU A 331 1.66 8.72 -27.56
N HIS A 332 1.68 7.74 -26.66
CA HIS A 332 0.87 6.52 -26.75
C HIS A 332 0.08 6.35 -25.46
N PRO A 333 -1.27 6.20 -25.53
CA PRO A 333 -2.05 5.89 -24.35
C PRO A 333 -1.67 4.51 -23.83
N LEU A 334 -1.53 4.40 -22.51
CA LEU A 334 -1.32 3.16 -21.78
C LEU A 334 -2.44 3.01 -20.74
N LEU A 335 -3.09 1.85 -20.75
CA LEU A 335 -4.07 1.45 -19.75
C LEU A 335 -3.53 0.20 -19.06
N LEU A 336 -3.55 0.21 -17.72
CA LEU A 336 -3.31 -0.97 -16.89
C LEU A 336 -4.61 -1.34 -16.19
N GLU A 337 -5.02 -2.60 -16.34
CA GLU A 337 -6.02 -3.24 -15.50
C GLU A 337 -5.36 -4.32 -14.64
N VAL A 338 -5.88 -4.53 -13.43
CA VAL A 338 -5.42 -5.59 -12.51
C VAL A 338 -6.63 -6.37 -12.02
N ARG A 339 -6.53 -7.69 -12.04
CA ARG A 339 -7.64 -8.63 -11.84
C ARG A 339 -7.26 -9.78 -10.93
N ASP A 340 -8.24 -10.39 -10.27
CA ASP A 340 -8.05 -11.63 -9.52
C ASP A 340 -8.17 -12.90 -10.40
N GLU A 341 -8.01 -14.07 -9.77
CA GLU A 341 -8.20 -15.38 -10.38
C GLU A 341 -9.66 -15.66 -10.83
N GLN A 342 -10.64 -14.92 -10.32
CA GLN A 342 -12.03 -14.94 -10.81
C GLN A 342 -12.25 -13.98 -11.99
N ASN A 343 -11.20 -13.28 -12.45
CA ASN A 343 -11.22 -12.26 -13.51
C ASN A 343 -12.01 -10.98 -13.13
N GLU A 344 -12.34 -10.76 -11.85
CA GLU A 344 -12.92 -9.49 -11.39
C GLU A 344 -11.88 -8.36 -11.51
N LEU A 345 -12.33 -7.16 -11.87
CA LEU A 345 -11.46 -5.98 -11.94
C LEU A 345 -11.20 -5.44 -10.53
N LEU A 346 -9.96 -5.56 -10.05
CA LEU A 346 -9.51 -5.05 -8.76
C LEU A 346 -9.01 -3.61 -8.83
N GLY A 347 -8.39 -3.23 -9.94
CA GLY A 347 -7.80 -1.91 -10.12
C GLY A 347 -7.63 -1.53 -11.59
N ARG A 348 -7.70 -0.23 -11.89
CA ARG A 348 -7.52 0.32 -13.24
C ARG A 348 -6.84 1.66 -13.17
N ALA A 349 -5.78 1.86 -13.95
CA ALA A 349 -5.07 3.13 -14.05
C ALA A 349 -4.65 3.44 -15.49
N ARG A 350 -4.58 4.73 -15.82
CA ARG A 350 -4.15 5.23 -17.14
C ARG A 350 -2.83 5.98 -17.01
N SER A 351 -2.03 5.91 -18.06
CA SER A 351 -0.78 6.64 -18.23
C SER A 351 -0.62 7.05 -19.70
N THR A 352 0.30 7.99 -19.96
CA THR A 352 0.78 8.28 -21.31
C THR A 352 2.25 7.87 -21.39
N LEU A 353 2.56 6.91 -22.27
CA LEU A 353 3.93 6.64 -22.69
C LEU A 353 4.34 7.72 -23.68
N ARG A 354 5.35 8.53 -23.34
CA ARG A 354 5.92 9.55 -24.22
C ARG A 354 7.30 9.11 -24.69
N VAL A 355 7.42 8.87 -25.99
CA VAL A 355 8.64 8.38 -26.62
C VAL A 355 9.38 9.52 -27.30
N TRP A 356 10.62 9.72 -26.87
CA TRP A 356 11.49 10.80 -27.32
C TRP A 356 12.60 10.30 -28.27
N PRO A 357 13.01 11.09 -29.27
CA PRO A 357 14.19 10.79 -30.09
C PRO A 357 15.45 10.67 -29.22
N ALA A 358 16.42 9.87 -29.67
CA ALA A 358 17.66 9.64 -28.93
C ALA A 358 18.55 10.90 -28.91
N GLU A 359 18.44 11.73 -29.95
CA GLU A 359 19.15 12.99 -30.17
C GLU A 359 18.47 14.21 -29.51
N ARG A 360 17.44 13.98 -28.68
CA ARG A 360 16.77 15.05 -27.93
C ARG A 360 17.78 15.73 -27.01
N ALA A 361 17.70 17.06 -26.91
CA ALA A 361 18.66 17.88 -26.17
C ALA A 361 20.13 17.84 -26.67
N ALA A 362 20.43 17.26 -27.83
CA ALA A 362 21.77 17.30 -28.42
C ALA A 362 22.36 18.72 -28.45
N GLY A 363 23.64 18.84 -28.08
CA GLY A 363 24.36 20.12 -28.04
C GLY A 363 23.98 21.07 -26.89
N ARG A 364 23.00 20.74 -26.03
CA ARG A 364 22.79 21.46 -24.77
C ARG A 364 23.89 21.10 -23.77
N GLU A 365 24.35 22.09 -23.02
CA GLU A 365 25.19 21.85 -21.84
C GLU A 365 24.32 22.03 -20.58
N LEU A 366 24.33 21.04 -19.69
CA LEU A 366 23.43 20.97 -18.53
C LEU A 366 24.22 20.60 -17.28
N THR A 367 24.04 21.37 -16.21
CA THR A 367 24.59 21.11 -14.87
C THR A 367 23.50 20.53 -13.99
N LEU A 368 23.78 19.39 -13.34
CA LEU A 368 22.85 18.68 -12.47
C LEU A 368 23.40 18.63 -11.04
N LEU A 369 22.54 18.93 -10.05
CA LEU A 369 22.82 18.67 -8.64
C LEU A 369 21.97 17.50 -8.16
N PHE A 370 22.58 16.37 -7.81
CA PHE A 370 21.91 15.26 -7.13
C PHE A 370 22.06 15.40 -5.61
N ILE A 371 20.95 15.36 -4.89
CA ILE A 371 20.87 15.39 -3.42
C ILE A 371 20.17 14.12 -2.97
N GLY A 372 20.75 13.34 -2.06
CA GLY A 372 20.13 12.10 -1.63
C GLY A 372 20.85 11.34 -0.54
N ASP A 373 20.39 10.10 -0.32
CA ASP A 373 20.86 9.26 0.77
C ASP A 373 21.96 8.27 0.34
N SER A 374 21.99 7.07 0.92
CA SER A 374 22.92 5.98 0.57
C SER A 374 22.76 5.50 -0.88
N LEU A 375 21.58 5.64 -1.51
CA LEU A 375 21.39 5.31 -2.92
C LEU A 375 22.15 6.29 -3.83
N THR A 376 22.16 7.58 -3.50
CA THR A 376 22.98 8.59 -4.18
C THR A 376 24.45 8.46 -3.78
N HIS A 377 24.74 8.12 -2.52
CA HIS A 377 26.09 7.85 -2.04
C HIS A 377 26.81 6.72 -2.80
N ALA A 378 26.08 5.76 -3.34
CA ALA A 378 26.67 4.69 -4.15
C ALA A 378 27.30 5.20 -5.47
N SER A 379 26.99 6.43 -5.91
CA SER A 379 27.46 7.03 -7.17
C SER A 379 27.12 6.27 -8.47
N LEU A 380 26.48 5.10 -8.40
CA LEU A 380 26.22 4.26 -9.56
C LEU A 380 25.10 4.81 -10.48
N TYR A 381 23.97 5.28 -9.93
CA TYR A 381 22.92 5.88 -10.78
C TYR A 381 23.31 7.26 -11.36
N PRO A 382 23.98 8.18 -10.62
CA PRO A 382 24.45 9.44 -11.20
C PRO A 382 25.49 9.22 -12.29
N ARG A 383 26.37 8.21 -12.11
CA ARG A 383 27.29 7.76 -13.16
C ARG A 383 26.55 7.27 -14.39
N GLN A 384 25.50 6.45 -14.23
CA GLN A 384 24.73 5.94 -15.37
C GLN A 384 24.09 7.08 -16.19
N VAL A 385 23.61 8.14 -15.54
CA VAL A 385 23.08 9.34 -16.23
C VAL A 385 24.16 9.98 -17.12
N LEU A 386 25.42 10.06 -16.66
CA LEU A 386 26.54 10.51 -17.49
C LEU A 386 26.90 9.50 -18.58
N ASP A 387 26.93 8.20 -18.26
CA ASP A 387 27.29 7.13 -19.21
C ASP A 387 26.27 7.05 -20.37
N ARG A 388 24.98 7.36 -20.13
CA ARG A 388 23.93 7.48 -21.17
C ARG A 388 24.07 8.72 -22.04
N ALA A 389 24.52 9.83 -21.47
CA ALA A 389 24.71 11.09 -22.20
C ALA A 389 26.05 11.17 -22.97
N ARG A 390 26.69 10.03 -23.27
CA ARG A 390 27.94 9.99 -24.06
C ARG A 390 27.66 9.99 -25.56
N GLY A 391 28.39 10.84 -26.28
CA GLY A 391 28.39 10.91 -27.75
C GLY A 391 27.94 12.27 -28.27
N ASP A 392 28.30 12.58 -29.52
CA ASP A 392 28.12 13.94 -30.08
C ASP A 392 26.65 14.32 -30.34
N GLN A 393 25.73 13.34 -30.33
CA GLN A 393 24.29 13.54 -30.47
C GLN A 393 23.56 13.58 -29.12
N GLN A 394 24.28 13.73 -28.00
CA GLN A 394 23.72 13.78 -26.65
C GLN A 394 23.90 15.16 -26.00
N PRO A 395 23.10 15.51 -24.96
CA PRO A 395 23.38 16.67 -24.13
C PRO A 395 24.69 16.44 -23.35
N ARG A 396 25.51 17.49 -23.21
CA ARG A 396 26.70 17.47 -22.37
C ARG A 396 26.29 17.68 -20.91
N LEU A 397 26.26 16.60 -20.16
CA LEU A 397 25.90 16.64 -18.74
C LEU A 397 27.14 16.83 -17.86
N ARG A 398 27.03 17.70 -16.85
CA ARG A 398 28.04 17.91 -15.81
C ARG A 398 27.37 17.78 -14.45
N LEU A 399 27.87 16.89 -13.58
CA LEU A 399 27.36 16.81 -12.22
C LEU A 399 28.10 17.78 -11.31
N MET A 400 27.36 18.45 -10.42
CA MET A 400 27.91 19.30 -9.38
C MET A 400 27.63 18.74 -7.99
N GLY A 401 28.53 19.05 -7.06
CA GLY A 401 28.49 18.55 -5.69
C GLY A 401 29.88 18.64 -5.05
N SER A 402 29.92 18.82 -3.74
CA SER A 402 31.16 18.76 -2.97
C SER A 402 31.59 17.33 -2.63
N HIS A 403 30.65 16.36 -2.65
CA HIS A 403 30.93 15.00 -2.25
C HIS A 403 31.27 14.08 -3.42
N ALA A 404 32.25 13.21 -3.15
CA ALA A 404 32.92 12.34 -4.09
C ALA A 404 33.33 11.04 -3.38
N PRO A 405 32.49 10.00 -3.36
CA PRO A 405 32.82 8.72 -2.76
C PRO A 405 34.10 8.11 -3.34
N ALA A 406 34.90 7.46 -2.49
CA ALA A 406 36.10 6.76 -2.94
C ALA A 406 35.74 5.64 -3.92
N GLY A 407 36.38 5.64 -5.10
CA GLY A 407 36.07 4.71 -6.20
C GLY A 407 35.05 5.22 -7.23
N ALA A 408 34.38 6.35 -6.99
CA ALA A 408 33.61 7.04 -8.02
C ALA A 408 34.54 7.79 -8.99
N PRO A 409 34.22 7.89 -10.29
CA PRO A 409 34.95 8.73 -11.24
C PRO A 409 34.96 10.22 -10.80
N PRO A 410 36.03 11.00 -11.06
CA PRO A 410 36.14 12.40 -10.64
C PRO A 410 35.02 13.34 -11.13
N GLU A 411 34.37 13.01 -12.23
CA GLU A 411 33.21 13.73 -12.79
C GLU A 411 31.89 13.42 -12.07
N VAL A 412 31.84 12.35 -11.27
CA VAL A 412 30.64 11.95 -10.52
C VAL A 412 30.64 12.68 -9.16
N ARG A 413 30.10 13.89 -9.17
CA ARG A 413 29.90 14.76 -8.00
C ARG A 413 28.42 14.85 -7.64
N HIS A 414 28.11 14.88 -6.35
CA HIS A 414 26.73 14.99 -5.84
C HIS A 414 26.75 15.36 -4.35
N GLU A 415 25.59 15.42 -3.70
CA GLU A 415 25.42 15.48 -2.24
C GLU A 415 24.61 14.26 -1.78
N GLY A 416 25.25 13.09 -1.85
CA GLY A 416 24.65 11.79 -1.54
C GLY A 416 25.28 11.15 -0.32
N TYR A 417 24.56 11.04 0.79
CA TYR A 417 25.12 10.68 2.10
C TYR A 417 24.34 9.52 2.75
N GLY A 418 25.03 8.44 3.11
CA GLY A 418 24.40 7.27 3.74
C GLY A 418 23.73 7.58 5.07
N GLY A 419 22.50 7.09 5.26
CA GLY A 419 21.72 7.29 6.49
C GLY A 419 21.17 8.72 6.70
N TRP A 420 21.30 9.62 5.72
CA TRP A 420 20.72 10.96 5.83
C TRP A 420 19.24 10.99 5.44
N THR A 421 18.53 11.90 6.09
CA THR A 421 17.08 12.14 5.94
C THR A 421 16.82 13.53 5.39
N ALA A 422 15.60 13.78 4.89
CA ALA A 422 15.18 15.13 4.50
C ALA A 422 15.29 16.11 5.68
N VAL A 423 14.92 15.65 6.88
CA VAL A 423 15.11 16.40 8.14
C VAL A 423 16.58 16.76 8.35
N ARG A 424 17.51 15.81 8.20
CA ARG A 424 18.93 16.02 8.45
C ARG A 424 19.54 17.04 7.48
N PHE A 425 19.26 16.93 6.19
CA PHE A 425 19.71 17.93 5.20
C PHE A 425 19.16 19.34 5.50
N ALA A 426 17.93 19.47 5.98
CA ALA A 426 17.31 20.75 6.28
C ALA A 426 17.74 21.39 7.62
N THR A 427 18.34 20.65 8.56
CA THR A 427 18.51 21.11 9.96
C THR A 427 19.85 20.82 10.63
N HIS A 428 20.66 19.89 10.11
CA HIS A 428 21.84 19.41 10.82
C HIS A 428 23.05 20.32 10.63
N ALA A 429 23.19 21.31 11.52
CA ALA A 429 24.28 22.31 11.50
C ALA A 429 25.52 21.92 12.34
N GLN A 430 25.56 20.73 12.94
CA GLN A 430 26.68 20.29 13.78
C GLN A 430 27.80 19.67 12.92
N GLY A 431 29.05 20.04 13.20
CA GLY A 431 30.23 19.63 12.43
C GLY A 431 30.61 20.63 11.33
N THR A 432 31.65 20.31 10.54
CA THR A 432 32.13 21.19 9.46
C THR A 432 31.50 20.77 8.12
N PRO A 433 30.72 21.63 7.43
CA PRO A 433 30.12 21.27 6.15
C PRO A 433 31.17 20.80 5.14
N ARG A 434 30.85 19.73 4.39
CA ARG A 434 31.64 19.20 3.25
C ARG A 434 33.04 18.66 3.58
N ALA A 435 33.49 18.74 4.84
CA ALA A 435 34.76 18.20 5.29
C ALA A 435 34.57 16.90 6.08
N GLY A 436 35.57 16.02 6.03
CA GLY A 436 35.57 14.76 6.80
C GLY A 436 34.46 13.78 6.39
N ASP A 437 34.19 12.84 7.31
CA ASP A 437 33.18 11.80 7.13
C ASP A 437 31.76 12.38 6.98
N TYR A 438 31.02 11.88 6.00
CA TYR A 438 29.63 12.27 5.76
C TYR A 438 28.70 11.86 6.90
N ALA A 439 29.07 10.86 7.71
CA ALA A 439 28.25 10.44 8.85
C ALA A 439 28.18 11.48 9.97
N GLY A 440 29.20 12.35 10.11
CA GLY A 440 29.34 13.30 11.23
C GLY A 440 29.42 14.79 10.85
N ARG A 441 29.34 15.14 9.56
CA ARG A 441 29.44 16.53 9.10
C ARG A 441 28.10 17.27 9.05
N ALA A 442 28.16 18.59 9.09
CA ALA A 442 27.01 19.46 8.91
C ALA A 442 26.49 19.42 7.46
N SER A 443 25.22 19.78 7.27
CA SER A 443 24.59 19.89 5.96
C SER A 443 25.36 20.88 5.06
N PRO A 444 25.63 20.54 3.78
CA PRO A 444 26.34 21.41 2.85
C PRO A 444 25.55 22.67 2.49
N PHE A 445 24.26 22.72 2.82
CA PHE A 445 23.34 23.81 2.47
C PHE A 445 23.06 24.78 3.63
N LEU A 446 23.56 24.51 4.84
CA LEU A 446 23.32 25.35 6.02
C LEU A 446 24.45 26.34 6.25
N TYR A 447 24.10 27.62 6.28
CA TYR A 447 25.00 28.75 6.49
C TYR A 447 24.47 29.66 7.59
N PRO A 448 25.34 30.41 8.31
CA PRO A 448 24.88 31.44 9.24
C PRO A 448 24.10 32.53 8.50
N ASP A 449 22.90 32.84 8.97
CA ASP A 449 22.12 34.00 8.52
C ASP A 449 22.68 35.33 9.08
N GLY A 450 21.99 36.44 8.83
CA GLY A 450 22.38 37.76 9.34
C GLY A 450 22.35 37.90 10.87
N GLN A 451 21.88 36.90 11.60
CA GLN A 451 21.87 36.81 13.07
C GLN A 451 22.81 35.71 13.59
N GLY A 452 23.49 34.97 12.70
CA GLY A 452 24.37 33.86 13.02
C GLY A 452 23.68 32.50 13.15
N ASN A 453 22.36 32.40 12.90
CA ASN A 453 21.61 31.15 13.00
C ASN A 453 21.77 30.31 11.72
N PRO A 454 21.87 28.97 11.80
CA PRO A 454 21.94 28.12 10.60
C PRO A 454 20.65 28.18 9.77
N ALA A 455 20.76 28.60 8.51
CA ALA A 455 19.67 28.69 7.54
C ALA A 455 20.07 28.09 6.19
N LEU A 456 19.08 27.63 5.40
CA LEU A 456 19.32 27.06 4.07
C LEU A 456 19.67 28.16 3.05
N ASP A 457 20.92 28.20 2.61
CA ASP A 457 21.40 29.09 1.54
C ASP A 457 22.05 28.29 0.40
N PHE A 458 21.21 27.89 -0.55
CA PHE A 458 21.65 27.25 -1.80
C PHE A 458 22.45 28.23 -2.70
N THR A 459 22.26 29.54 -2.56
CA THR A 459 22.99 30.54 -3.36
C THR A 459 24.45 30.58 -2.94
N GLN A 460 24.73 30.61 -1.63
CA GLN A 460 26.11 30.50 -1.12
C GLN A 460 26.71 29.12 -1.44
N TYR A 461 25.92 28.04 -1.34
CA TYR A 461 26.37 26.72 -1.77
C TYR A 461 26.83 26.72 -3.24
N PHE A 462 26.06 27.29 -4.17
CA PHE A 462 26.46 27.38 -5.59
C PHE A 462 27.73 28.22 -5.80
N ARG A 463 27.96 29.27 -5.00
CA ARG A 463 29.24 30.03 -5.00
C ARG A 463 30.42 29.13 -4.68
N ASP A 464 30.27 28.32 -3.64
CA ASP A 464 31.34 27.47 -3.12
C ASP A 464 31.68 26.26 -4.02
N VAL A 465 30.68 25.67 -4.71
CA VAL A 465 30.87 24.41 -5.46
C VAL A 465 30.73 24.50 -6.98
N ASN A 466 30.25 25.61 -7.54
CA ASN A 466 30.04 25.79 -8.98
C ASN A 466 30.21 27.25 -9.43
N GLU A 467 31.13 27.99 -8.80
CA GLU A 467 31.49 29.38 -9.17
C GLU A 467 30.31 30.37 -9.17
N GLY A 468 29.27 30.09 -8.38
CA GLY A 468 28.06 30.90 -8.28
C GLY A 468 27.01 30.59 -9.35
N ARG A 469 27.29 29.67 -10.27
CA ARG A 469 26.33 29.23 -11.29
C ARG A 469 25.33 28.26 -10.68
N ALA A 470 24.04 28.60 -10.78
CA ALA A 470 22.96 27.67 -10.46
C ALA A 470 22.95 26.49 -11.46
N PRO A 471 22.56 25.28 -11.04
CA PRO A 471 22.32 24.17 -11.97
C PRO A 471 21.01 24.36 -12.74
N GLU A 472 20.94 23.82 -13.96
CA GLU A 472 19.70 23.72 -14.74
C GLU A 472 18.73 22.69 -14.14
N ILE A 473 19.24 21.69 -13.40
CA ILE A 473 18.43 20.63 -12.80
C ILE A 473 18.90 20.34 -11.37
N VAL A 474 17.96 20.27 -10.43
CA VAL A 474 18.18 19.76 -9.07
C VAL A 474 17.35 18.51 -8.86
N CYS A 475 17.97 17.40 -8.47
CA CYS A 475 17.30 16.13 -8.24
C CYS A 475 17.40 15.71 -6.78
N LEU A 476 16.26 15.49 -6.11
CA LEU A 476 16.18 15.03 -4.72
C LEU A 476 15.72 13.57 -4.65
N PHE A 477 16.50 12.73 -3.96
CA PHE A 477 16.21 11.30 -3.74
C PHE A 477 16.42 10.94 -2.27
N LEU A 478 15.39 11.23 -1.48
CA LEU A 478 15.36 11.06 -0.02
C LEU A 478 14.03 10.43 0.39
N GLY A 479 13.93 9.98 1.64
CA GLY A 479 12.74 9.33 2.17
C GLY A 479 12.98 7.95 2.79
N PRO A 480 13.73 7.02 2.18
CA PRO A 480 13.99 5.69 2.75
C PRO A 480 14.38 5.72 4.23
N ASN A 481 15.36 6.55 4.62
CA ASN A 481 15.79 6.69 6.01
C ASN A 481 14.77 7.41 6.91
N ASP A 482 13.92 8.28 6.35
CA ASP A 482 12.90 9.02 7.10
C ASP A 482 11.75 8.11 7.57
N ILE A 483 11.47 7.03 6.82
CA ILE A 483 10.37 6.07 7.06
C ILE A 483 10.81 4.64 7.44
N TYR A 484 12.12 4.36 7.43
CA TYR A 484 12.66 3.03 7.69
C TYR A 484 12.15 2.39 9.01
N PRO A 485 12.21 3.10 10.17
CA PRO A 485 11.86 2.49 11.46
C PRO A 485 10.36 2.50 11.78
N ASP A 486 9.51 2.96 10.85
CA ASP A 486 8.09 3.20 11.15
C ASP A 486 7.23 1.93 11.18
N THR A 487 6.17 2.02 11.95
CA THR A 487 5.04 1.07 11.99
C THR A 487 3.78 1.74 11.44
N GLU A 488 2.69 0.99 11.31
CA GLU A 488 1.38 1.54 10.92
C GLU A 488 0.91 2.69 11.83
N ALA A 489 1.34 2.72 13.09
CA ALA A 489 0.99 3.77 14.05
C ALA A 489 1.82 5.06 13.90
N THR A 490 3.00 5.01 13.28
CA THR A 490 3.94 6.16 13.21
C THR A 490 4.15 6.70 11.80
N ILE A 491 3.91 5.89 10.77
CA ILE A 491 4.25 6.19 9.37
C ILE A 491 3.68 7.51 8.86
N GLU A 492 2.42 7.86 9.16
CA GLU A 492 1.83 9.13 8.68
C GLU A 492 2.53 10.36 9.29
N ALA A 493 2.82 10.34 10.59
CA ALA A 493 3.48 11.45 11.28
C ALA A 493 4.95 11.63 10.83
N SER A 494 5.64 10.52 10.55
CA SER A 494 6.99 10.52 9.98
C SER A 494 7.00 11.03 8.53
N ILE A 495 6.04 10.63 7.69
CA ILE A 495 5.87 11.18 6.33
C ILE A 495 5.57 12.68 6.38
N ASP A 496 4.65 13.12 7.25
CA ASP A 496 4.33 14.54 7.42
C ASP A 496 5.57 15.35 7.83
N ARG A 497 6.39 14.81 8.74
CA ARG A 497 7.67 15.41 9.13
C ARG A 497 8.65 15.44 7.96
N MET A 498 8.78 14.36 7.21
CA MET A 498 9.67 14.25 6.03
C MET A 498 9.30 15.30 4.99
N LEU A 499 8.03 15.32 4.54
CA LEU A 499 7.54 16.23 3.51
C LEU A 499 7.75 17.71 3.89
N ARG A 500 7.49 18.10 5.15
CA ARG A 500 7.76 19.47 5.61
C ARG A 500 9.23 19.90 5.43
N HIS A 501 10.18 19.00 5.62
CA HIS A 501 11.61 19.31 5.46
C HIS A 501 12.08 19.16 4.01
N PHE A 502 11.51 18.20 3.25
CA PHE A 502 11.71 18.07 1.81
C PHE A 502 11.28 19.35 1.08
N ASP A 503 10.12 19.91 1.46
CA ASP A 503 9.60 21.18 0.95
C ASP A 503 10.52 22.38 1.26
N LEU A 504 11.24 22.38 2.38
CA LEU A 504 12.24 23.41 2.67
C LEU A 504 13.41 23.35 1.67
N LEU A 505 13.88 22.14 1.34
CA LEU A 505 14.95 21.93 0.34
C LEU A 505 14.50 22.29 -1.08
N VAL A 506 13.28 21.90 -1.46
CA VAL A 506 12.66 22.27 -2.74
C VAL A 506 12.54 23.78 -2.85
N ARG A 507 11.91 24.45 -1.87
CA ARG A 507 11.72 25.92 -1.89
C ARG A 507 13.04 26.68 -1.80
N ALA A 508 14.06 26.16 -1.11
CA ALA A 508 15.40 26.75 -1.10
C ALA A 508 16.07 26.65 -2.49
N SER A 509 15.91 25.52 -3.17
CA SER A 509 16.37 25.31 -4.54
C SER A 509 15.66 26.27 -5.51
N GLU A 510 14.32 26.37 -5.46
CA GLU A 510 13.55 27.28 -6.32
C GLU A 510 13.92 28.76 -6.13
N ARG A 511 14.34 29.18 -4.92
CA ARG A 511 14.78 30.56 -4.65
C ARG A 511 16.19 30.84 -5.19
N ALA A 512 17.11 29.88 -5.08
CA ALA A 512 18.49 30.05 -5.50
C ALA A 512 18.71 29.76 -7.00
N ALA A 513 17.82 28.97 -7.62
CA ALA A 513 17.86 28.57 -9.01
C ALA A 513 16.45 28.69 -9.64
N PRO A 514 15.97 29.92 -9.96
CA PRO A 514 14.60 30.13 -10.42
C PRO A 514 14.28 29.47 -11.77
N GLU A 515 15.28 29.27 -12.63
CA GLU A 515 15.13 28.60 -13.92
C GLU A 515 15.33 27.08 -13.85
N ALA A 516 15.70 26.53 -12.69
CA ALA A 516 15.95 25.10 -12.56
C ALA A 516 14.67 24.26 -12.54
N ILE A 517 14.76 23.08 -13.15
CA ILE A 517 13.75 22.03 -13.00
C ILE A 517 14.12 21.17 -11.80
N ILE A 518 13.16 20.89 -10.93
CA ILE A 518 13.35 20.09 -9.72
C ILE A 518 12.76 18.70 -9.93
N GLY A 519 13.64 17.70 -10.05
CA GLY A 519 13.27 16.29 -10.11
C GLY A 519 13.13 15.70 -8.71
N VAL A 520 11.97 15.15 -8.38
CA VAL A 520 11.72 14.44 -7.12
C VAL A 520 11.65 12.95 -7.42
N LEU A 521 12.70 12.20 -7.10
CA LEU A 521 12.77 10.77 -7.32
C LEU A 521 11.89 10.05 -6.31
N LEU A 522 10.91 9.30 -6.79
CA LEU A 522 10.04 8.50 -5.91
C LEU A 522 10.84 7.32 -5.33
N PRO A 523 10.86 7.13 -3.99
CA PRO A 523 11.65 6.10 -3.32
C PRO A 523 11.49 4.72 -3.97
N VAL A 524 12.60 4.05 -4.24
CA VAL A 524 12.58 2.72 -4.85
C VAL A 524 12.02 1.66 -3.89
N PRO A 525 11.30 0.65 -4.41
CA PRO A 525 10.88 -0.52 -3.64
C PRO A 525 12.08 -1.30 -3.09
N PRO A 526 11.89 -2.11 -2.03
CA PRO A 526 12.91 -3.04 -1.54
C PRO A 526 13.15 -4.22 -2.48
N ALA A 527 14.17 -5.02 -2.14
CA ALA A 527 14.37 -6.36 -2.66
C ALA A 527 13.10 -7.24 -2.54
N ALA A 528 12.93 -8.22 -3.44
CA ALA A 528 11.75 -9.08 -3.51
C ALA A 528 11.69 -10.15 -2.39
N SER A 529 12.82 -10.61 -1.86
CA SER A 529 12.85 -11.64 -0.80
C SER A 529 12.94 -11.06 0.62
N GLN A 530 12.34 -11.77 1.58
CA GLN A 530 12.57 -11.55 3.01
C GLN A 530 14.00 -11.96 3.43
N ASP A 531 14.68 -12.85 2.70
CA ASP A 531 16.07 -13.25 2.96
C ASP A 531 17.01 -12.02 2.94
N ALA A 532 16.74 -11.08 2.04
CA ALA A 532 17.48 -9.85 1.86
C ALA A 532 17.46 -8.96 3.12
N PHE A 533 16.33 -8.95 3.81
CA PHE A 533 16.16 -8.27 5.10
C PHE A 533 16.74 -9.10 6.25
N GLY A 534 16.56 -10.43 6.23
CA GLY A 534 17.19 -11.33 7.20
C GLY A 534 18.71 -11.19 7.23
N ALA A 535 19.35 -11.07 6.06
CA ALA A 535 20.80 -10.95 5.89
C ALA A 535 21.40 -9.63 6.41
N ASN A 536 20.64 -8.52 6.45
CA ASN A 536 21.13 -7.21 6.89
C ASN A 536 20.61 -6.78 8.26
N TYR A 537 19.40 -7.21 8.60
CA TYR A 537 18.60 -6.65 9.70
C TYR A 537 18.02 -7.74 10.61
N GLY A 538 18.22 -9.03 10.28
CA GLY A 538 17.61 -10.15 11.01
C GLY A 538 16.09 -10.01 11.05
N SER A 539 15.54 -10.01 12.27
CA SER A 539 14.10 -9.79 12.51
C SER A 539 13.75 -8.35 12.90
N SER A 540 14.72 -7.41 12.93
CA SER A 540 14.46 -6.03 13.36
C SER A 540 13.65 -5.22 12.35
N GLN A 541 13.72 -5.59 11.07
CA GLN A 541 12.90 -5.03 9.99
C GLN A 541 12.47 -6.15 9.05
N THR A 542 11.18 -6.23 8.73
CA THR A 542 10.68 -7.16 7.70
C THR A 542 10.56 -6.46 6.35
N ARG A 543 10.74 -7.20 5.25
CA ARG A 543 10.48 -6.71 3.89
C ARG A 543 9.08 -6.13 3.80
N TRP A 544 8.09 -6.82 4.36
CA TRP A 544 6.70 -6.41 4.26
C TRP A 544 6.42 -5.09 4.97
N GLN A 545 6.93 -4.89 6.19
CA GLN A 545 6.81 -3.60 6.88
C GLN A 545 7.43 -2.47 6.06
N TYR A 546 8.66 -2.66 5.59
CA TYR A 546 9.34 -1.64 4.80
C TYR A 546 8.63 -1.36 3.45
N ARG A 547 8.13 -2.39 2.76
CA ARG A 547 7.34 -2.25 1.52
C ARG A 547 6.04 -1.47 1.76
N ARG A 548 5.33 -1.71 2.88
CA ARG A 548 4.14 -0.93 3.26
C ARG A 548 4.49 0.54 3.48
N ASN A 549 5.55 0.82 4.25
CA ASN A 549 6.01 2.19 4.52
C ASN A 549 6.42 2.91 3.22
N GLN A 550 7.25 2.27 2.38
CA GLN A 550 7.75 2.82 1.13
C GLN A 550 6.63 3.05 0.10
N HIS A 551 5.69 2.11 -0.07
CA HIS A 551 4.55 2.30 -0.96
C HIS A 551 3.64 3.44 -0.44
N ARG A 552 3.45 3.56 0.88
CA ARG A 552 2.71 4.67 1.47
C ARG A 552 3.39 6.02 1.26
N LEU A 553 4.72 6.09 1.38
CA LEU A 553 5.48 7.29 1.09
C LEU A 553 5.36 7.69 -0.40
N VAL A 554 5.38 6.73 -1.33
CA VAL A 554 5.16 7.00 -2.77
C VAL A 554 3.77 7.60 -3.02
N GLU A 555 2.70 7.05 -2.43
CA GLU A 555 1.35 7.63 -2.51
C GLU A 555 1.30 9.07 -1.98
N ARG A 556 1.87 9.28 -0.79
CA ARG A 556 1.85 10.57 -0.10
C ARG A 556 2.67 11.63 -0.86
N MET A 557 3.86 11.29 -1.38
CA MET A 557 4.67 12.17 -2.24
C MET A 557 3.96 12.47 -3.56
N THR A 558 3.31 11.47 -4.17
CA THR A 558 2.58 11.64 -5.44
C THR A 558 1.40 12.61 -5.26
N ALA A 559 0.58 12.41 -4.22
CA ALA A 559 -0.54 13.29 -3.91
C ALA A 559 -0.09 14.71 -3.50
N HIS A 560 1.01 14.84 -2.76
CA HIS A 560 1.56 16.12 -2.32
C HIS A 560 2.07 16.96 -3.50
N TYR A 561 2.94 16.38 -4.33
CA TYR A 561 3.53 17.13 -5.45
C TYR A 561 2.60 17.28 -6.67
N ALA A 562 1.51 16.51 -6.78
CA ALA A 562 0.45 16.75 -7.76
C ALA A 562 -0.23 18.13 -7.59
N HIS A 563 -0.20 18.69 -6.38
CA HIS A 563 -0.77 20.01 -6.06
C HIS A 563 0.30 21.11 -5.90
N TRP A 564 1.56 20.83 -6.23
CA TRP A 564 2.63 21.82 -6.06
C TRP A 564 2.47 23.00 -7.04
N PRO A 565 2.56 24.26 -6.60
CA PRO A 565 2.44 25.41 -7.49
C PRO A 565 3.55 25.45 -8.56
N ALA A 566 3.13 25.55 -9.83
CA ALA A 566 3.95 25.64 -11.05
C ALA A 566 4.81 24.40 -11.41
N GLY A 567 4.77 24.01 -12.69
CA GLY A 567 5.32 22.75 -13.23
C GLY A 567 6.84 22.63 -13.35
N ARG A 568 7.59 23.28 -12.45
CA ARG A 568 9.05 23.11 -12.28
C ARG A 568 9.41 21.92 -11.41
N VAL A 569 8.60 21.61 -10.40
CA VAL A 569 8.74 20.37 -9.61
C VAL A 569 8.06 19.24 -10.38
N ARG A 570 8.81 18.16 -10.65
CA ARG A 570 8.31 16.99 -11.40
C ARG A 570 8.75 15.71 -10.71
N LEU A 571 7.81 14.77 -10.55
CA LEU A 571 8.10 13.45 -10.03
C LEU A 571 8.86 12.62 -11.07
N ILE A 572 9.87 11.87 -10.62
CA ILE A 572 10.56 10.85 -11.42
C ILE A 572 10.08 9.49 -10.92
N PRO A 573 9.50 8.63 -11.77
CA PRO A 573 8.83 7.39 -11.35
C PRO A 573 9.79 6.23 -11.06
N THR A 574 10.96 6.49 -10.46
CA THR A 574 12.00 5.50 -10.14
C THR A 574 11.49 4.30 -9.34
N HIS A 575 10.41 4.45 -8.56
CA HIS A 575 9.76 3.35 -7.87
C HIS A 575 9.20 2.26 -8.81
N ALA A 576 8.81 2.58 -10.05
CA ALA A 576 8.12 1.67 -10.96
C ALA A 576 9.08 0.79 -11.79
N GLU A 577 10.30 1.27 -12.07
CA GLU A 577 11.16 0.73 -13.14
C GLU A 577 12.31 -0.17 -12.67
N LEU A 578 12.40 -0.45 -11.36
CA LEU A 578 13.45 -1.28 -10.76
C LEU A 578 13.05 -2.77 -10.67
N ASP A 579 13.92 -3.69 -11.09
CA ASP A 579 13.72 -5.14 -10.91
C ASP A 579 14.10 -5.59 -9.48
N CYS A 580 13.09 -5.72 -8.61
CA CYS A 580 13.26 -6.17 -7.23
C CYS A 580 13.77 -7.61 -7.08
N ARG A 581 13.70 -8.46 -8.12
CA ARG A 581 14.05 -9.89 -8.05
C ARG A 581 15.47 -10.14 -8.54
N HIS A 582 15.83 -9.55 -9.68
CA HIS A 582 17.07 -9.89 -10.38
C HIS A 582 18.18 -8.87 -10.17
N ASN A 583 17.84 -7.62 -9.84
CA ASN A 583 18.79 -6.50 -9.74
C ASN A 583 19.04 -6.04 -8.30
N TYR A 584 19.03 -7.01 -7.39
CA TYR A 584 19.46 -6.89 -5.99
C TYR A 584 20.58 -7.89 -5.72
N PRO A 585 21.56 -7.57 -4.86
CA PRO A 585 22.72 -8.42 -4.65
C PRO A 585 22.30 -9.75 -4.01
N THR A 586 23.05 -10.81 -4.35
CA THR A 586 22.81 -12.17 -3.87
C THR A 586 24.08 -12.78 -3.28
N ALA A 587 23.89 -13.75 -2.39
CA ALA A 587 24.94 -14.61 -1.86
C ALA A 587 24.57 -16.08 -2.05
N ARG A 588 25.58 -16.93 -2.17
CA ARG A 588 25.42 -18.39 -2.09
C ARG A 588 25.54 -18.84 -0.64
N ALA A 589 24.61 -19.70 -0.20
CA ALA A 589 24.62 -20.28 1.13
C ALA A 589 23.93 -21.66 1.11
N PRO A 590 24.22 -22.55 2.07
CA PRO A 590 23.42 -23.75 2.27
C PRO A 590 22.00 -23.39 2.73
N PHE A 591 20.98 -24.15 2.31
CA PHE A 591 19.58 -23.90 2.69
C PHE A 591 19.33 -23.97 4.21
N ASN A 592 20.11 -24.76 4.93
CA ASN A 592 20.12 -24.86 6.39
C ASN A 592 21.41 -25.58 6.83
N ALA A 593 21.65 -25.63 8.15
CA ALA A 593 22.87 -26.21 8.74
C ALA A 593 23.08 -27.71 8.49
N GLN A 594 22.12 -28.43 7.88
CA GLN A 594 22.19 -29.87 7.57
C GLN A 594 22.08 -30.15 6.06
N THR A 595 22.13 -29.13 5.21
CA THR A 595 22.01 -29.26 3.75
C THR A 595 23.27 -28.75 3.07
N GLU A 596 23.95 -29.62 2.32
CA GLU A 596 25.16 -29.25 1.57
C GLU A 596 24.84 -28.42 0.31
N GLU A 597 23.64 -28.59 -0.26
CA GLU A 597 23.17 -27.89 -1.44
C GLU A 597 23.14 -26.37 -1.24
N GLN A 598 23.78 -25.66 -2.17
CA GLN A 598 23.96 -24.21 -2.14
C GLN A 598 22.86 -23.48 -2.92
N GLY A 599 21.92 -22.87 -2.22
CA GLY A 599 20.97 -21.91 -2.77
C GLY A 599 21.61 -20.58 -3.16
N VAL A 600 20.82 -19.71 -3.79
CA VAL A 600 21.17 -18.31 -4.11
C VAL A 600 20.10 -17.44 -3.48
N PHE A 601 20.50 -16.58 -2.53
CA PHE A 601 19.59 -15.76 -1.74
C PHE A 601 19.93 -14.29 -1.94
N GLN A 602 18.91 -13.43 -2.05
CA GLN A 602 19.13 -11.98 -1.98
C GLN A 602 19.69 -11.61 -0.60
N ASN A 603 20.69 -10.74 -0.56
CA ASN A 603 21.43 -10.43 0.68
C ASN A 603 21.52 -8.93 1.01
N ASN A 604 20.77 -8.07 0.30
CA ASN A 604 20.55 -6.69 0.73
C ASN A 604 19.10 -6.25 0.49
N GLY A 605 18.43 -5.78 1.55
CA GLY A 605 17.00 -5.43 1.49
C GLY A 605 16.70 -4.08 0.83
N VAL A 606 17.64 -3.13 0.88
CA VAL A 606 17.41 -1.72 0.51
C VAL A 606 18.26 -1.30 -0.70
N HIS A 607 19.50 -1.75 -0.79
CA HIS A 607 20.43 -1.38 -1.85
C HIS A 607 20.38 -2.33 -3.04
N PRO A 608 20.03 -1.83 -4.25
CA PRO A 608 20.13 -2.61 -5.48
C PRO A 608 21.56 -3.00 -5.80
N ASP A 609 21.72 -3.93 -6.74
CA ASP A 609 23.02 -4.24 -7.33
C ASP A 609 23.41 -3.18 -8.39
N PRO A 610 24.60 -3.27 -9.01
CA PRO A 610 25.00 -2.35 -10.07
C PRO A 610 24.07 -2.32 -11.29
N ALA A 611 23.29 -3.37 -11.60
CA ALA A 611 22.28 -3.34 -12.65
C ALA A 611 21.04 -2.55 -12.21
N GLY A 612 20.60 -2.70 -10.96
CA GLY A 612 19.47 -1.97 -10.39
C GLY A 612 19.74 -0.47 -10.29
N TYR A 613 20.95 -0.07 -9.89
CA TYR A 613 21.35 1.33 -9.96
C TYR A 613 21.39 1.88 -11.40
N ARG A 614 21.69 1.06 -12.41
CA ARG A 614 21.59 1.50 -13.81
C ARG A 614 20.14 1.69 -14.25
N GLN A 615 19.19 0.87 -13.79
CA GLN A 615 17.76 1.14 -14.05
C GLN A 615 17.32 2.48 -13.47
N ILE A 616 17.70 2.80 -12.22
CA ILE A 616 17.43 4.12 -11.61
C ILE A 616 18.03 5.25 -12.47
N GLY A 617 19.26 5.09 -12.94
CA GLY A 617 19.92 6.09 -13.79
C GLY A 617 19.29 6.25 -15.17
N ASP A 618 18.81 5.14 -15.75
CA ASP A 618 18.09 5.14 -17.03
C ASP A 618 16.76 5.89 -16.91
N THR A 619 15.95 5.64 -15.87
CA THR A 619 14.70 6.39 -15.62
C THR A 619 14.94 7.88 -15.41
N VAL A 620 16.02 8.26 -14.70
CA VAL A 620 16.39 9.69 -14.53
C VAL A 620 16.80 10.32 -15.86
N TYR A 621 17.53 9.58 -16.70
CA TYR A 621 17.98 10.06 -18.00
C TYR A 621 16.82 10.19 -19.00
N THR A 622 15.87 9.25 -19.06
CA THR A 622 14.69 9.37 -19.94
C THR A 622 13.78 10.52 -19.52
N TRP A 623 13.55 10.68 -18.21
CA TRP A 623 12.85 11.85 -17.65
C TRP A 623 13.54 13.17 -18.03
N LEU A 624 14.88 13.23 -17.92
CA LEU A 624 15.67 14.43 -18.24
C LEU A 624 15.49 14.85 -19.71
N LEU A 625 15.52 13.90 -20.64
CA LEU A 625 15.29 14.21 -22.06
C LEU A 625 13.83 14.67 -22.32
N GLY A 626 12.86 14.17 -21.56
CA GLY A 626 11.46 14.63 -21.58
C GLY A 626 11.22 16.04 -21.03
N LEU A 627 12.24 16.72 -20.49
CA LEU A 627 12.12 18.10 -20.00
C LEU A 627 12.19 19.15 -21.12
N PHE A 628 12.97 18.87 -22.16
CA PHE A 628 13.22 19.78 -23.27
C PHE A 628 12.15 19.59 -24.36
N PRO A 629 11.87 20.61 -25.20
CA PRO A 629 10.93 20.50 -26.33
C PRO A 629 11.46 19.63 -27.48
#